data_AF-A0A8K9X686-F1
#
_entry.id   AF-A0A8K9X686-F1
#
_cell.length_a   1.000
_cell.length_b   1.000
_cell.length_c   1.000
_cell.angle_alpha   90.00
_cell.angle_beta   90.00
_cell.angle_gamma   90.00
#
_symmetry.space_group_name_H-M   'P 1'
#
loop_
_entity.id
_entity.type
_entity.pdbx_description
1 polymer ?
#
loop_
_entity_poly.entity_id
_entity_poly.type
_entity_poly.pdbx_seq_one_letter_code
_entity_poly.pdbx_strand_id
1 'polypeptide(L)'
;MNTWDVAVTLTNFDWSVFNSIHEQELVYFTFSRHASSGHTVALELLLQRCNEVQLWVMTEVLMCPTLCNRVQLIKKFIKIAAHCKAQRNLNSFFAIVMGLNTAAVSRLSQTWEKVPGKFKKLFLELEMLTDPSLNHKAYRDAFKKTKTPKIPFLPLLLKDITFIHEGNKTFLDNLVNFEKLVSRSSMTEGVEHVSAPSVSSTVDSL
;
A
#
# COMPACT_ATOMS: atom_id res chain seq x y z
N MET A 1 -2.53 22.98 3.58
CA MET A 1 -3.26 21.74 3.86
C MET A 1 -2.60 20.99 5.02
N ASN A 2 -3.38 20.64 6.04
CA ASN A 2 -2.93 19.87 7.21
C ASN A 2 -2.49 18.46 6.80
N THR A 3 -1.59 17.84 7.56
CA THR A 3 -1.12 16.47 7.31
C THR A 3 -2.24 15.43 7.44
N TRP A 4 -3.20 15.68 8.32
CA TRP A 4 -4.39 14.82 8.46
C TRP A 4 -5.26 14.86 7.22
N ASP A 5 -5.62 16.05 6.73
CA ASP A 5 -6.49 16.20 5.56
C ASP A 5 -5.89 15.55 4.31
N VAL A 6 -4.58 15.69 4.11
CA VAL A 6 -3.87 15.01 3.01
C VAL A 6 -4.01 13.49 3.14
N ALA A 7 -3.79 12.95 4.34
CA ALA A 7 -3.92 11.50 4.58
C ALA A 7 -5.36 11.01 4.37
N VAL A 8 -6.37 11.77 4.83
CA VAL A 8 -7.78 11.47 4.58
C VAL A 8 -8.08 11.44 3.08
N THR A 9 -7.62 12.43 2.32
CA THR A 9 -7.83 12.47 0.86
C THR A 9 -7.18 11.28 0.16
N LEU A 10 -5.94 10.92 0.52
CA LEU A 10 -5.27 9.73 0.00
C LEU A 10 -6.07 8.46 0.32
N THR A 11 -6.48 8.31 1.57
CA THR A 11 -7.23 7.14 2.04
C THR A 11 -8.60 7.02 1.39
N ASN A 12 -9.35 8.11 1.25
CA ASN A 12 -10.67 8.08 0.62
C ASN A 12 -10.57 7.70 -0.86
N PHE A 13 -9.55 8.22 -1.57
CA PHE A 13 -9.33 7.84 -2.95
C PHE A 13 -8.95 6.36 -3.05
N ASP A 14 -7.97 5.92 -2.25
CA ASP A 14 -7.51 4.53 -2.28
C ASP A 14 -8.65 3.57 -1.94
N TRP A 15 -9.56 3.92 -1.01
CA TRP A 15 -10.77 3.15 -0.74
C TRP A 15 -11.73 3.11 -1.93
N SER A 16 -11.95 4.23 -2.62
CA SER A 16 -12.81 4.28 -3.80
C SER A 16 -12.34 3.31 -4.88
N VAL A 17 -11.02 3.26 -5.13
CA VAL A 17 -10.46 2.32 -6.10
C VAL A 17 -10.48 0.90 -5.56
N PHE A 18 -10.04 0.70 -4.31
CA PHE A 18 -9.95 -0.62 -3.69
C PHE A 18 -11.31 -1.33 -3.65
N ASN A 19 -12.39 -0.61 -3.32
CA ASN A 19 -13.74 -1.15 -3.33
C ASN A 19 -14.28 -1.48 -4.74
N SER A 20 -13.62 -0.97 -5.79
CA SER A 20 -13.95 -1.28 -7.18
C SER A 20 -13.18 -2.50 -7.71
N ILE A 21 -12.19 -3.00 -6.96
CA ILE A 21 -11.40 -4.17 -7.35
C ILE A 21 -12.24 -5.42 -7.14
N HIS A 22 -12.52 -6.15 -8.22
CA HIS A 22 -13.06 -7.49 -8.09
C HIS A 22 -11.94 -8.50 -7.79
N GLU A 23 -12.19 -9.49 -6.93
CA GLU A 23 -11.24 -10.58 -6.68
C GLU A 23 -10.73 -11.30 -7.94
N GLN A 24 -11.52 -11.39 -9.03
CA GLN A 24 -11.05 -12.02 -10.25
C GLN A 24 -9.97 -11.18 -10.95
N GLU A 25 -9.91 -9.87 -10.73
CA GLU A 25 -8.85 -9.02 -11.27
C GLU A 25 -7.49 -9.46 -10.76
N LEU A 26 -7.38 -9.87 -9.49
CA LEU A 26 -6.15 -10.42 -8.91
C LEU A 26 -5.72 -11.69 -9.62
N VAL A 27 -6.67 -12.54 -10.01
CA VAL A 27 -6.41 -13.77 -10.75
C VAL A 27 -6.01 -13.47 -12.19
N TYR A 28 -6.75 -12.63 -12.91
CA TYR A 28 -6.44 -12.27 -14.29
C TYR A 28 -5.08 -11.59 -14.40
N PHE A 29 -4.76 -10.67 -13.49
CA PHE A 29 -3.48 -9.96 -13.47
C PHE A 29 -2.28 -10.91 -13.32
N THR A 30 -2.41 -11.94 -12.49
CA THR A 30 -1.33 -12.92 -12.30
C THR A 30 -1.20 -13.90 -13.47
N PHE A 31 -2.31 -14.37 -14.04
CA PHE A 31 -2.32 -15.47 -15.02
C PHE A 31 -2.23 -14.99 -16.48
N SER A 32 -2.61 -13.74 -16.77
CA SER A 32 -2.78 -13.23 -18.13
C SER A 32 -1.92 -12.00 -18.39
N ARG A 33 -0.62 -12.06 -18.06
CA ARG A 33 0.37 -10.98 -18.27
C ARG A 33 0.43 -10.41 -19.70
N HIS A 34 -0.18 -11.09 -20.68
CA HIS A 34 -0.19 -10.70 -22.09
C HIS A 34 -1.56 -10.37 -22.67
N ALA A 35 -2.65 -10.44 -21.89
CA ALA A 35 -3.97 -10.05 -22.35
C ALA A 35 -4.41 -8.81 -21.58
N SER A 36 -4.15 -7.64 -22.17
CA SER A 36 -4.79 -6.36 -21.83
C SER A 36 -6.28 -6.42 -22.18
N SER A 37 -6.99 -7.32 -21.50
CA SER A 37 -8.44 -7.36 -21.45
C SER A 37 -8.82 -6.45 -20.29
N GLY A 38 -9.79 -5.56 -20.44
CA GLY A 38 -10.18 -4.56 -19.42
C GLY A 38 -10.73 -5.13 -18.10
N HIS A 39 -10.30 -6.33 -17.72
CA HIS A 39 -10.66 -7.11 -16.54
C HIS A 39 -9.71 -6.89 -15.35
N THR A 40 -8.76 -5.95 -15.41
CA THR A 40 -7.79 -5.64 -14.33
C THR A 40 -7.67 -4.15 -14.02
N VAL A 41 -8.61 -3.34 -14.52
CA VAL A 41 -8.50 -1.86 -14.55
C VAL A 41 -8.42 -1.26 -13.14
N ALA A 42 -9.25 -1.71 -12.20
CA ALA A 42 -9.26 -1.12 -10.86
C ALA A 42 -8.00 -1.53 -10.08
N LEU A 43 -7.57 -2.78 -10.24
CA LEU A 43 -6.32 -3.26 -9.64
C LEU A 43 -5.10 -2.49 -10.18
N GLU A 44 -4.98 -2.38 -11.49
CA GLU A 44 -3.90 -1.64 -12.15
C GLU A 44 -3.90 -0.17 -11.73
N LEU A 45 -5.07 0.46 -11.62
CA LEU A 45 -5.19 1.82 -11.13
C LEU A 45 -4.64 1.94 -9.71
N LEU A 46 -4.98 1.04 -8.78
CA LEU A 46 -4.48 1.15 -7.40
C LEU A 46 -2.96 0.87 -7.30
N LEU A 47 -2.42 0.00 -8.16
CA LEU A 47 -0.97 -0.21 -8.28
C LEU A 47 -0.27 1.03 -8.83
N GLN A 48 -0.82 1.62 -9.90
CA GLN A 48 -0.31 2.86 -10.47
C GLN A 48 -0.31 3.97 -9.41
N ARG A 49 -1.38 4.09 -8.62
CA ARG A 49 -1.46 5.07 -7.53
C ARG A 49 -0.39 4.89 -6.47
N CYS A 50 -0.05 3.65 -6.11
CA CYS A 50 1.07 3.40 -5.20
C CYS A 50 2.37 4.00 -5.76
N ASN A 51 2.63 3.82 -7.06
CA ASN A 51 3.80 4.39 -7.73
C ASN A 51 3.71 5.93 -7.83
N GLU A 52 2.54 6.48 -8.14
CA GLU A 52 2.32 7.94 -8.20
C GLU A 52 2.57 8.61 -6.85
N VAL A 53 2.08 8.04 -5.75
CA VAL A 53 2.31 8.56 -4.39
C VAL A 53 3.79 8.48 -4.03
N GLN A 54 4.47 7.38 -4.36
CA GLN A 54 5.91 7.24 -4.15
C GLN A 54 6.69 8.31 -4.91
N LEU A 55 6.40 8.49 -6.21
CA LEU A 55 7.05 9.46 -7.08
C LEU A 55 6.72 10.90 -6.68
N TRP A 56 5.50 11.18 -6.22
CA TRP A 56 5.10 12.48 -5.70
C TRP A 56 5.98 12.88 -4.51
N VAL A 57 6.17 11.98 -3.55
CA VAL A 57 7.04 12.23 -2.38
C VAL A 57 8.46 12.55 -2.82
N MET A 58 9.02 11.74 -3.72
CA MET A 58 10.36 11.97 -4.26
C MET A 58 10.46 13.34 -4.96
N THR A 59 9.51 13.63 -5.84
CA THR A 59 9.50 14.84 -6.67
C THR A 59 9.42 16.09 -5.80
N GLU A 60 8.48 16.15 -4.84
CA GLU A 60 8.34 17.29 -3.94
C GLU A 60 9.61 17.54 -3.12
N VAL A 61 10.25 16.49 -2.61
CA VAL A 61 11.48 16.63 -1.83
C VAL A 61 12.65 17.09 -2.71
N LEU A 62 12.83 16.47 -3.87
CA LEU A 62 13.97 16.73 -4.75
C LEU A 62 13.87 18.08 -5.47
N MET A 63 12.66 18.52 -5.80
CA MET A 63 12.42 19.81 -6.45
C MET A 63 12.37 20.97 -5.45
N CYS A 64 12.45 20.72 -4.14
CA CYS A 64 12.43 21.77 -3.12
C CYS A 64 13.79 22.47 -3.00
N PRO A 65 13.93 23.74 -3.43
CA PRO A 65 15.23 24.39 -3.55
C PRO A 65 15.85 24.71 -2.19
N THR A 66 15.04 25.18 -1.24
CA THR A 66 15.55 25.66 0.05
C THR A 66 15.65 24.52 1.07
N LEU A 67 16.80 24.41 1.73
CA LEU A 67 17.06 23.37 2.75
C LEU A 67 16.01 23.39 3.87
N CYS A 68 15.65 24.57 4.37
CA CYS A 68 14.66 24.72 5.44
C CYS A 68 13.30 24.16 5.04
N ASN A 69 12.79 24.49 3.85
CA ASN A 69 11.51 23.98 3.38
C ASN A 69 11.56 22.49 3.10
N ARG A 70 12.67 21.98 2.56
CA ARG A 70 12.86 20.55 2.31
C ARG A 70 12.84 19.73 3.61
N VAL A 71 13.43 20.25 4.69
CA VAL A 71 13.30 19.66 6.04
C VAL A 71 11.84 19.64 6.49
N GLN A 72 11.07 20.71 6.25
CA GLN A 72 9.63 20.73 6.57
C GLN A 72 8.84 19.71 5.73
N LEU A 73 9.17 19.53 4.45
CA LEU A 73 8.54 18.54 3.58
C LEU A 73 8.78 17.11 4.08
N ILE A 74 10.02 16.75 4.42
CA ILE A 74 10.32 15.43 4.99
C ILE A 74 9.51 15.20 6.27
N LYS A 75 9.49 16.16 7.20
CA LYS A 75 8.65 16.07 8.41
C LYS A 75 7.17 15.89 8.08
N LYS A 76 6.69 16.61 7.07
CA LYS A 76 5.29 16.56 6.62
C LYS A 76 4.95 15.17 6.08
N PHE A 77 5.78 14.60 5.21
CA PHE A 77 5.58 13.26 4.66
C PHE A 77 5.64 12.16 5.73
N ILE A 78 6.57 12.24 6.69
CA ILE A 78 6.62 11.31 7.84
C ILE A 78 5.29 11.35 8.62
N LYS A 79 4.74 12.55 8.85
CA LYS A 79 3.43 12.68 9.53
C LYS A 79 2.28 12.12 8.69
N ILE A 80 2.26 12.38 7.39
CA ILE A 80 1.22 11.85 6.49
C ILE A 80 1.28 10.32 6.48
N ALA A 81 2.47 9.72 6.37
CA ALA A 81 2.64 8.26 6.44
C ALA A 81 2.12 7.67 7.77
N ALA A 82 2.42 8.33 8.90
CA ALA A 82 1.89 7.92 10.20
C ALA A 82 0.35 8.01 10.26
N HIS A 83 -0.25 9.04 9.66
CA HIS A 83 -1.71 9.17 9.58
C HIS A 83 -2.34 8.10 8.66
N CYS A 84 -1.76 7.82 7.49
CA CYS A 84 -2.21 6.73 6.61
C CYS A 84 -2.19 5.37 7.33
N LYS A 85 -1.10 5.08 8.06
CA LYS A 85 -0.99 3.89 8.90
C LYS A 85 -2.07 3.85 10.00
N ALA A 86 -2.31 4.96 10.69
CA ALA A 86 -3.34 5.05 11.72
C ALA A 86 -4.76 4.83 11.17
N GLN A 87 -5.00 5.28 9.93
CA GLN A 87 -6.23 5.03 9.18
C GLN A 87 -6.30 3.63 8.54
N ARG A 88 -5.28 2.78 8.80
CA ARG A 88 -5.14 1.43 8.23
C ARG A 88 -5.09 1.40 6.70
N ASN A 89 -4.71 2.51 6.07
CA ASN A 89 -4.33 2.55 4.67
C ASN A 89 -2.84 2.21 4.56
N LEU A 90 -2.52 0.92 4.46
CA LEU A 90 -1.14 0.47 4.38
C LEU A 90 -0.55 0.66 2.99
N ASN A 91 -1.38 0.79 1.94
CA ASN A 91 -0.92 1.06 0.59
C ASN A 91 -0.21 2.41 0.48
N SER A 92 -0.92 3.51 0.79
CA SER A 92 -0.31 4.86 0.78
C SER A 92 0.77 5.03 1.85
N PHE A 93 0.63 4.37 3.00
CA PHE A 93 1.68 4.36 4.03
C PHE A 93 3.00 3.81 3.47
N PHE A 94 2.98 2.63 2.84
CA PHE A 94 4.17 2.03 2.22
C PHE A 94 4.72 2.94 1.11
N ALA A 95 3.86 3.44 0.22
CA ALA A 95 4.27 4.30 -0.88
C ALA A 95 5.06 5.53 -0.40
N ILE A 96 4.62 6.19 0.68
CA ILE A 96 5.32 7.36 1.22
C ILE A 96 6.67 6.98 1.84
N VAL A 97 6.73 5.90 2.62
CA VAL A 97 7.98 5.42 3.22
C VAL A 97 8.98 5.03 2.14
N MET A 98 8.55 4.31 1.10
CA MET A 98 9.37 3.95 -0.05
C MET A 98 9.88 5.19 -0.81
N GLY A 99 9.05 6.23 -0.95
CA GLY A 99 9.45 7.48 -1.57
C GLY A 99 10.58 8.18 -0.81
N LEU A 100 10.48 8.22 0.52
CA LEU A 100 11.53 8.77 1.39
C LEU A 100 12.81 7.92 1.43
N ASN A 101 12.67 6.59 1.27
CA ASN A 101 13.79 5.65 1.27
C ASN A 101 14.49 5.47 -0.07
N THR A 102 13.94 6.04 -1.14
CA THR A 102 14.61 5.98 -2.44
C THR A 102 16.00 6.63 -2.33
N ALA A 103 17.01 6.03 -2.98
CA ALA A 103 18.40 6.48 -2.95
C ALA A 103 18.57 7.99 -3.26
N ALA A 104 17.65 8.56 -4.05
CA ALA A 104 17.62 9.98 -4.34
C ALA A 104 17.32 10.88 -3.15
N VAL A 105 16.41 10.45 -2.27
CA VAL A 105 15.98 11.19 -1.10
C VAL A 105 16.83 10.85 0.11
N SER A 106 17.14 9.57 0.32
CA SER A 106 17.90 9.10 1.49
C SER A 106 19.34 9.62 1.52
N ARG A 107 19.97 9.87 0.36
CA ARG A 107 21.33 10.44 0.27
C ARG A 107 21.45 11.92 0.66
N LEU A 108 20.34 12.62 0.89
CA LEU A 108 20.34 14.07 1.21
C LEU A 108 20.80 14.34 2.65
N SER A 109 22.04 13.97 2.98
CA SER A 109 22.60 13.97 4.34
C SER A 109 22.39 15.30 5.07
N GLN A 110 22.72 16.43 4.44
CA GLN A 110 22.52 17.77 5.01
C GLN A 110 21.06 18.06 5.39
N THR A 111 20.11 17.48 4.65
CA THR A 111 18.67 17.63 4.93
C THR A 111 18.30 16.74 6.11
N TRP A 112 18.65 15.46 6.05
CA TRP A 112 18.36 14.50 7.11
C TRP A 112 19.00 14.91 8.44
N GLU A 113 20.23 15.40 8.47
CA GLU A 113 20.89 15.94 9.67
C GLU A 113 20.02 16.98 10.39
N LYS A 114 19.41 17.89 9.64
CA LYS A 114 18.55 18.97 10.16
C LYS A 114 17.12 18.54 10.50
N VAL A 115 16.69 17.33 10.13
CA VAL A 115 15.39 16.80 10.58
C VAL A 115 15.43 16.58 12.10
N PRO A 116 14.46 17.11 12.88
CA PRO A 116 14.46 16.95 14.32
C PRO A 116 14.41 15.47 14.73
N GLY A 117 15.15 15.11 15.80
CA GLY A 117 15.30 13.71 16.25
C GLY A 117 13.98 12.97 16.48
N LYS A 118 12.93 13.66 16.96
CA LYS A 118 11.59 13.06 17.13
C LYS A 118 10.99 12.54 15.83
N PHE A 119 11.22 13.21 14.70
CA PHE A 119 10.72 12.78 13.40
C PHE A 119 11.61 11.70 12.79
N LYS A 120 12.92 11.74 13.02
CA LYS A 120 13.82 10.63 12.65
C LYS A 120 13.40 9.33 13.35
N LYS A 121 13.15 9.40 14.66
CA LYS A 121 12.67 8.25 15.45
C LYS A 121 11.35 7.71 14.91
N LEU A 122 10.38 8.60 14.66
CA LEU A 122 9.10 8.20 14.07
C LEU A 122 9.29 7.56 12.68
N PHE A 123 10.18 8.10 11.84
CA PHE A 123 10.47 7.51 10.54
C PHE A 123 11.06 6.11 10.66
N LEU A 124 12.04 5.90 11.55
CA LEU A 124 12.60 4.57 11.82
C LEU A 124 11.52 3.58 12.29
N GLU A 125 10.58 4.01 13.14
CA GLU A 125 9.45 3.17 13.58
C GLU A 125 8.51 2.78 12.43
N LEU A 126 8.35 3.67 11.45
CA LEU A 126 7.59 3.40 10.23
C LEU A 126 8.37 2.46 9.29
N GLU A 127 9.67 2.67 9.13
CA GLU A 127 10.54 1.83 8.30
C GLU A 127 10.61 0.38 8.76
N MET A 128 10.66 0.14 10.09
CA MET A 128 10.64 -1.21 10.67
C MET A 128 9.44 -2.04 10.20
N LEU A 129 8.30 -1.39 9.93
CA LEU A 129 7.11 -2.09 9.44
C LEU A 129 7.21 -2.43 7.94
N THR A 130 8.05 -1.72 7.19
CA THR A 130 8.27 -1.93 5.75
C THR A 130 9.45 -2.83 5.42
N ASP A 131 10.19 -3.27 6.44
CA ASP A 131 11.39 -4.11 6.30
C ASP A 131 11.11 -5.37 5.46
N PRO A 132 11.88 -5.63 4.37
CA PRO A 132 11.72 -6.81 3.53
C PRO A 132 12.22 -8.11 4.17
N SER A 133 12.96 -8.04 5.28
CA SER A 133 13.56 -9.18 5.99
C SER A 133 12.53 -10.26 6.34
N LEU A 134 12.96 -11.52 6.23
CA LEU A 134 12.12 -12.70 6.50
C LEU A 134 10.79 -12.67 5.72
N ASN A 135 10.84 -12.24 4.47
CA ASN A 135 9.69 -12.05 3.58
C ASN A 135 8.63 -11.09 4.18
N HIS A 136 9.06 -9.91 4.61
CA HIS A 136 8.21 -8.88 5.22
C HIS A 136 7.47 -9.35 6.49
N LYS A 137 8.18 -10.08 7.38
CA LYS A 137 7.57 -10.63 8.60
C LYS A 137 6.90 -9.58 9.48
N ALA A 138 7.54 -8.43 9.70
CA ALA A 138 7.01 -7.36 10.54
C ALA A 138 5.66 -6.83 10.01
N TYR A 139 5.58 -6.56 8.70
CA TYR A 139 4.34 -6.19 8.03
C TYR A 139 3.27 -7.27 8.19
N ARG A 140 3.60 -8.53 7.89
CA ARG A 140 2.63 -9.64 7.91
C ARG A 140 2.03 -9.85 9.31
N ASP A 141 2.88 -9.85 10.33
CA ASP A 141 2.47 -10.00 11.73
C ASP A 141 1.55 -8.85 12.17
N ALA A 142 1.88 -7.60 11.79
CA ALA A 142 1.05 -6.44 12.08
C ALA A 142 -0.26 -6.45 11.27
N PHE A 143 -0.20 -6.81 9.99
CA PHE A 143 -1.36 -6.89 9.10
C PHE A 143 -2.38 -7.89 9.65
N LYS A 144 -1.94 -9.08 10.08
CA LYS A 144 -2.81 -10.11 10.68
C LYS A 144 -3.51 -9.61 11.95
N LYS A 145 -2.82 -8.83 12.79
CA LYS A 145 -3.38 -8.27 14.04
C LYS A 145 -4.27 -7.04 13.81
N THR A 146 -4.14 -6.37 12.67
CA THR A 146 -4.91 -5.16 12.36
C THR A 146 -6.36 -5.52 12.08
N LYS A 147 -7.30 -4.91 12.80
CA LYS A 147 -8.74 -5.08 12.59
C LYS A 147 -9.16 -4.53 11.24
N THR A 148 -10.16 -5.14 10.62
CA THR A 148 -10.83 -4.62 9.42
C THR A 148 -11.69 -3.39 9.78
N PRO A 149 -12.00 -2.50 8.82
CA PRO A 149 -11.48 -2.45 7.43
C PRO A 149 -10.01 -1.96 7.37
N LYS A 150 -9.24 -2.39 6.35
CA LYS A 150 -7.80 -2.05 6.17
C LYS A 150 -7.29 -2.24 4.73
N ILE A 151 -6.73 -1.23 4.08
CA ILE A 151 -6.17 -1.40 2.72
C ILE A 151 -4.78 -2.08 2.83
N PRO A 152 -4.56 -3.26 2.22
CA PRO A 152 -3.26 -3.92 2.23
C PRO A 152 -2.24 -3.22 1.33
N PHE A 153 -0.95 -3.50 1.52
CA PHE A 153 0.07 -3.19 0.53
C PHE A 153 -0.03 -4.18 -0.65
N LEU A 154 -0.70 -3.74 -1.72
CA LEU A 154 -1.04 -4.59 -2.87
C LEU A 154 0.16 -5.24 -3.58
N PRO A 155 1.31 -4.56 -3.78
CA PRO A 155 2.47 -5.18 -4.44
C PRO A 155 2.93 -6.47 -3.75
N LEU A 156 2.88 -6.52 -2.40
CA LEU A 156 3.25 -7.73 -1.66
C LEU A 156 2.16 -8.82 -1.76
N LEU A 157 0.89 -8.44 -1.76
CA LEU A 157 -0.21 -9.39 -2.01
C LEU A 157 -0.08 -10.04 -3.39
N LEU A 158 0.20 -9.26 -4.43
CA LEU A 158 0.39 -9.77 -5.78
C LEU A 158 1.66 -10.61 -5.93
N LYS A 159 2.74 -10.25 -5.23
CA LYS A 159 3.94 -11.09 -5.14
C LYS A 159 3.60 -12.48 -4.62
N ASP A 160 2.76 -12.57 -3.58
CA ASP A 160 2.35 -13.84 -2.98
C ASP A 160 1.48 -14.67 -3.94
N ILE A 161 0.48 -14.04 -4.57
CA ILE A 161 -0.40 -14.71 -5.55
C ILE A 161 0.42 -15.20 -6.76
N THR A 162 1.37 -14.39 -7.22
CA THR A 162 2.28 -14.75 -8.31
C THR A 162 3.16 -15.93 -7.94
N PHE A 163 3.74 -15.93 -6.73
CA PHE A 163 4.57 -17.03 -6.26
C PHE A 163 3.77 -18.34 -6.16
N ILE A 164 2.53 -18.30 -5.68
CA ILE A 164 1.64 -19.47 -5.67
C ILE A 164 1.34 -19.94 -7.10
N HIS A 165 1.13 -19.00 -8.03
CA HIS A 165 0.84 -19.32 -9.42
C HIS A 165 2.01 -20.01 -10.13
N GLU A 166 3.21 -19.42 -10.03
CA GLU A 166 4.42 -19.91 -10.69
C GLU A 166 5.01 -21.15 -9.98
N GLY A 167 4.88 -21.23 -8.65
CA GLY A 167 5.40 -22.33 -7.84
C GLY A 167 4.53 -23.59 -7.84
N ASN A 168 3.24 -23.50 -8.20
CA ASN A 168 2.34 -24.65 -8.23
C ASN A 168 1.75 -24.85 -9.64
N LYS A 169 1.85 -26.06 -10.20
CA LYS A 169 1.17 -26.35 -11.47
C LYS A 169 -0.35 -26.24 -11.29
N THR A 170 -1.02 -25.56 -12.21
CA THR A 170 -2.50 -25.45 -12.24
C THR A 170 -3.16 -26.82 -12.47
N PHE A 171 -2.48 -27.68 -13.23
CA PHE A 171 -2.87 -29.05 -13.44
C PHE A 171 -1.76 -29.98 -12.93
N LEU A 172 -2.15 -30.99 -12.16
CA LEU A 172 -1.31 -32.13 -11.82
C LEU A 172 -1.90 -33.34 -12.55
N ASP A 173 -1.14 -33.94 -13.47
CA ASP A 173 -1.58 -35.11 -14.24
C ASP A 173 -2.97 -34.95 -14.89
N ASN A 174 -3.18 -33.79 -15.54
CA ASN A 174 -4.45 -33.38 -16.18
C ASN A 174 -5.64 -33.17 -15.23
N LEU A 175 -5.43 -33.23 -13.91
CA LEU A 175 -6.42 -32.88 -12.89
C LEU A 175 -6.15 -31.50 -12.33
N VAL A 176 -7.21 -30.77 -11.97
CA VAL A 176 -7.11 -29.45 -11.36
C VAL A 176 -6.46 -29.56 -9.99
N ASN A 177 -5.43 -28.75 -9.74
CA ASN A 177 -4.80 -28.67 -8.42
C ASN A 177 -5.68 -27.83 -7.47
N PHE A 178 -6.56 -28.47 -6.71
CA PHE A 178 -7.45 -27.81 -5.76
C PHE A 178 -6.72 -27.15 -4.58
N GLU A 179 -5.54 -27.62 -4.19
CA GLU A 179 -4.74 -27.02 -3.12
C GLU A 179 -4.24 -25.62 -3.51
N LYS A 180 -3.85 -25.46 -4.79
CA LYS A 180 -3.55 -24.15 -5.39
C LYS A 180 -4.76 -23.22 -5.37
N LEU A 181 -5.97 -23.74 -5.57
CA LEU A 181 -7.21 -22.97 -5.56
C LEU A 181 -7.61 -22.54 -4.15
N VAL A 182 -7.50 -23.42 -3.15
CA VAL A 182 -7.82 -23.11 -1.73
C VAL A 182 -6.85 -22.08 -1.15
N SER A 183 -5.55 -22.21 -1.42
CA SER A 183 -4.55 -21.22 -0.99
C SER A 183 -4.84 -19.82 -1.54
N ARG A 184 -5.37 -19.75 -2.78
CA ARG A 184 -5.79 -18.50 -3.41
C ARG A 184 -7.06 -17.92 -2.78
N SER A 185 -8.08 -18.74 -2.55
CA SER A 185 -9.32 -18.29 -1.89
C SER A 185 -9.05 -17.65 -0.54
N SER A 186 -8.14 -18.22 0.26
CA SER A 186 -7.76 -17.63 1.55
C SER A 186 -7.09 -16.24 1.44
N MET A 187 -6.46 -15.93 0.30
CA MET A 187 -5.84 -14.62 0.04
C MET A 187 -6.85 -13.59 -0.49
N THR A 188 -7.85 -14.02 -1.26
CA THR A 188 -8.92 -13.15 -1.78
C THR A 188 -10.02 -12.90 -0.74
N GLU A 189 -10.32 -13.86 0.14
CA GLU A 189 -11.18 -13.64 1.34
C GLU A 189 -10.62 -12.53 2.25
N GLY A 190 -9.29 -12.40 2.30
CA GLY A 190 -8.61 -11.29 2.97
C GLY A 190 -8.90 -9.91 2.36
N VAL A 191 -9.40 -9.86 1.12
CA VAL A 191 -9.84 -8.64 0.40
C VAL A 191 -11.36 -8.43 0.58
N GLU A 192 -12.17 -9.49 0.57
CA GLU A 192 -13.63 -9.40 0.79
C GLU A 192 -13.99 -8.89 2.20
N HIS A 193 -13.25 -9.30 3.23
CA HIS A 193 -13.46 -8.84 4.61
C HIS A 193 -12.92 -7.44 4.88
N VAL A 194 -12.26 -6.82 3.90
CA VAL A 194 -11.63 -5.51 4.04
C VAL A 194 -12.55 -4.37 3.60
N SER A 195 -13.60 -4.63 2.83
CA SER A 195 -14.54 -3.61 2.35
C SER A 195 -15.12 -2.75 3.49
N ALA A 196 -15.22 -1.44 3.24
CA ALA A 196 -15.71 -0.48 4.24
C ALA A 196 -17.13 -0.85 4.74
N PRO A 197 -17.48 -0.57 6.01
CA PRO A 197 -18.87 -0.64 6.43
C PRO A 197 -19.68 0.29 5.53
N SER A 198 -20.80 -0.23 5.02
CA SER A 198 -21.78 0.56 4.28
C SER A 198 -22.07 1.84 5.05
N VAL A 199 -22.02 2.97 4.34
CA VAL A 199 -22.51 4.25 4.88
C VAL A 199 -24.00 4.04 5.13
N SER A 200 -24.39 3.73 6.37
CA SER A 200 -25.80 3.76 6.74
C SER A 200 -26.23 5.21 6.62
N SER A 201 -27.12 5.47 5.67
CA SER A 201 -27.84 6.73 5.53
C SER A 201 -28.63 7.00 6.81
N THR A 202 -28.03 7.70 7.78
CA THR A 202 -28.78 8.37 8.83
C THR A 202 -29.27 9.70 8.28
N VAL A 203 -30.23 9.61 7.36
CA VAL A 203 -31.17 10.69 7.05
C VAL A 203 -32.53 10.03 7.17
N ASP A 204 -33.05 10.00 8.39
CA ASP A 204 -34.47 9.96 8.70
C ASP A 204 -34.60 9.94 10.23
N SER A 205 -34.81 11.13 10.81
CA SER A 205 -35.75 11.42 11.91
C SER A 205 -35.58 12.89 12.30
N LEU A 206 -36.51 13.69 11.79
CA LEU A 206 -36.94 14.96 12.40
C LEU A 206 -37.39 14.72 13.84
#